data_AF-A0A850H185-F1
#
_entry.id   AF-A0A850H185-F1
#
_cell.length_a   1.000
_cell.length_b   1.000
_cell.length_c   1.000
_cell.angle_alpha   90.00
_cell.angle_beta   90.00
_cell.angle_gamma   90.00
#
_symmetry.space_group_name_H-M   'P 1'
#
loop_
_entity.id
_entity.type
_entity.pdbx_description
1 polymer ?
#
loop_
_entity_poly.entity_id
_entity_poly.type
_entity_poly.pdbx_seq_one_letter_code
_entity_poly.pdbx_strand_id
1 'polypeptide(L)'
;MKGKGLFRRVGLTFVPASRDGREVLSEVGEGDSAFLEIWAPRNPRQHAKYFAVLNNVVEATGRWTSTEHLRRDILIALNRYDDHVSALTGEVTKIPHSMAYASMPKAEFEQLYTETMALLTEALGADPEMLTEQAA
;
A
#
# COMPACT_ATOMS: atom_id res chain seq x y z
N MET A 1 18.80 5.71 18.76
CA MET A 1 18.06 6.77 18.06
C MET A 1 17.28 6.13 16.92
N LYS A 2 15.96 6.35 16.84
CA LYS A 2 15.12 5.82 15.75
C LYS A 2 14.25 6.96 15.25
N GLY A 3 14.50 7.41 14.03
CA GLY A 3 13.76 8.49 13.37
C GLY A 3 13.64 8.20 11.88
N LYS A 4 12.59 8.73 11.24
CA LYS A 4 12.36 8.59 9.81
C LYS A 4 12.38 9.99 9.17
N GLY A 5 13.01 10.12 8.02
CA GLY A 5 13.09 11.37 7.28
C GLY A 5 13.32 11.09 5.80
N LEU A 6 13.02 12.08 4.95
CA LEU A 6 13.21 11.94 3.51
C LEU A 6 14.63 12.36 3.14
N PHE A 7 15.32 11.51 2.39
CA PHE A 7 16.66 11.76 1.87
C PHE A 7 16.65 11.63 0.35
N ARG A 8 17.46 12.46 -0.32
CA ARG A 8 17.72 12.34 -1.76
C ARG A 8 19.16 11.89 -1.98
N ARG A 9 19.36 11.04 -2.99
CA ARG A 9 20.70 10.63 -3.42
C ARG A 9 21.30 11.73 -4.29
N VAL A 10 22.51 12.16 -3.95
CA VAL A 10 23.36 13.04 -4.77
C VAL A 10 24.71 12.34 -4.92
N GLY A 11 25.00 11.82 -6.11
CA GLY A 11 26.16 10.96 -6.33
C GLY A 11 26.07 9.66 -5.51
N LEU A 12 26.99 9.46 -4.57
CA LEU A 12 27.02 8.32 -3.64
C LEU A 12 26.65 8.71 -2.20
N THR A 13 26.07 9.89 -1.99
CA THR A 13 25.70 10.40 -0.67
C THR A 13 24.19 10.63 -0.58
N PHE A 14 23.61 10.34 0.58
CA PHE A 14 22.24 10.75 0.90
C PHE A 14 22.26 12.08 1.64
N VAL A 15 21.51 13.05 1.14
CA VAL A 15 21.34 14.37 1.77
C VAL A 15 19.89 14.58 2.18
N PRO A 16 19.62 15.21 3.35
CA PRO A 16 18.26 15.36 3.85
C PRO A 16 17.45 16.28 2.93
N ALA A 17 16.27 15.81 2.53
CA ALA A 17 15.35 16.49 1.63
C ALA A 17 14.10 17.04 2.34
N SER A 18 13.85 16.64 3.59
CA SER A 18 12.80 17.19 4.45
C SER A 18 13.40 17.77 5.74
N ARG A 19 12.56 18.50 6.51
CA ARG A 19 12.90 18.98 7.84
C ARG A 19 13.27 17.82 8.78
N ASP A 20 12.41 16.80 8.86
CA ASP A 20 12.63 15.63 9.71
C ASP A 20 13.93 14.90 9.33
N GLY A 21 14.27 14.83 8.04
CA GLY A 21 15.55 14.26 7.59
C GLY A 21 16.76 15.05 8.10
N ARG A 22 16.67 16.39 8.20
CA ARG A 22 17.74 17.22 8.77
C ARG A 22 17.87 17.00 10.27
N GLU A 23 16.75 16.92 10.98
CA GLU A 23 16.73 16.66 12.42
C GLU A 23 17.39 15.29 12.70
N VAL A 24 16.96 14.21 12.03
CA VAL A 24 17.56 12.87 12.19
C VAL A 24 19.06 12.87 11.87
N LEU A 25 19.49 13.55 10.81
CA LEU A 25 20.91 13.59 10.46
C LEU A 25 21.74 14.42 11.44
N SER A 26 21.18 15.50 12.01
CA SER A 26 21.88 16.37 12.96
C SER A 26 22.21 15.69 14.28
N GLU A 27 21.50 14.62 14.60
CA GLU A 27 21.74 13.81 15.78
C GLU A 27 22.86 12.76 15.58
N VAL A 28 23.29 12.52 14.33
CA VAL A 28 24.43 11.66 13.99
C VAL A 28 25.70 12.50 14.02
N GLY A 29 26.67 12.10 14.85
CA GLY A 29 27.96 12.79 14.95
C GLY A 29 28.76 12.77 13.64
N GLU A 30 29.56 13.80 13.42
CA GLU A 30 30.45 13.83 12.26
C GLU A 30 31.48 12.69 12.34
N GLY A 31 31.55 11.86 11.29
CA GLY A 31 32.42 10.67 11.25
C GLY A 31 31.81 9.40 11.84
N ASP A 32 30.66 9.49 12.51
CA ASP A 32 29.97 8.32 13.07
C ASP A 32 29.24 7.52 11.99
N SER A 33 29.16 6.20 12.19
CA SER A 33 28.37 5.31 11.34
C SER A 33 26.96 5.12 11.89
N ALA A 34 25.96 5.15 11.02
CA ALA A 34 24.56 4.87 11.36
C ALA A 34 23.98 3.81 10.42
N PHE A 35 23.05 2.99 10.93
CA PHE A 35 22.28 2.07 10.09
C PHE A 35 21.24 2.86 9.28
N LEU A 36 21.24 2.65 7.96
CA LEU A 36 20.29 3.26 7.04
C LEU A 36 19.33 2.19 6.50
N GLU A 37 18.04 2.40 6.69
CA GLU A 37 16.99 1.59 6.08
C GLU A 37 16.41 2.35 4.88
N ILE A 38 16.70 1.88 3.68
CA ILE A 38 16.28 2.54 2.44
C ILE A 38 14.96 1.93 1.97
N TRP A 39 13.92 2.76 1.97
CA TRP A 39 12.63 2.42 1.40
C TRP A 39 12.54 3.06 0.02
N ALA A 40 12.45 2.26 -1.04
CA ALA A 40 12.08 2.80 -2.34
C ALA A 40 10.58 3.15 -2.28
N PRO A 41 10.17 4.43 -2.38
CA PRO A 41 8.75 4.75 -2.44
C PRO A 41 8.17 4.03 -3.66
N ARG A 42 7.18 3.15 -3.44
CA ARG A 42 6.39 2.56 -4.54
C ARG A 42 5.83 3.72 -5.37
N ASN A 43 5.68 3.52 -6.68
CA ASN A 43 5.15 4.54 -7.58
C ASN A 43 3.86 5.14 -6.99
N PRO A 44 3.91 6.36 -6.40
CA PRO A 44 2.80 6.89 -5.62
C PRO A 44 1.58 7.16 -6.50
N ARG A 45 1.80 7.36 -7.80
CA ARG A 45 0.73 7.48 -8.81
C ARG A 45 -0.05 6.18 -8.96
N GLN A 46 0.62 5.03 -8.96
CA GLN A 46 -0.04 3.72 -9.09
C GLN A 46 -0.87 3.39 -7.85
N HIS A 47 -0.37 3.74 -6.67
CA HIS A 47 -1.13 3.59 -5.43
C HIS A 47 -2.36 4.51 -5.43
N ALA A 48 -2.20 5.79 -5.82
CA ALA A 48 -3.33 6.70 -5.95
C ALA A 48 -4.37 6.20 -6.97
N LYS A 49 -3.92 5.72 -8.14
CA LYS A 49 -4.79 5.13 -9.17
C LYS A 49 -5.57 3.92 -8.62
N TYR A 50 -4.90 3.02 -7.90
CA TYR A 50 -5.53 1.85 -7.30
C TYR A 50 -6.71 2.23 -6.40
N PHE A 51 -6.51 3.18 -5.47
CA PHE A 51 -7.57 3.62 -4.57
C PHE A 51 -8.69 4.36 -5.30
N ALA A 52 -8.38 5.13 -6.35
CA ALA A 52 -9.40 5.78 -7.18
C ALA A 52 -10.30 4.76 -7.88
N VAL A 53 -9.72 3.70 -8.47
CA VAL A 53 -10.50 2.60 -9.08
C VAL A 53 -11.43 1.95 -8.05
N LEU A 54 -10.91 1.59 -6.87
CA LEU A 54 -11.73 0.96 -5.84
C LEU A 54 -12.87 1.88 -5.38
N ASN A 55 -12.61 3.18 -5.20
CA ASN A 55 -13.65 4.14 -4.83
C ASN A 55 -14.76 4.19 -5.89
N ASN A 56 -14.40 4.27 -7.17
CA ASN A 56 -15.36 4.32 -8.26
C ASN A 56 -16.18 3.04 -8.35
N VAL A 57 -15.59 1.86 -8.10
CA VAL A 57 -16.33 0.59 -8.04
C VAL A 57 -17.36 0.61 -6.89
N VAL A 58 -16.98 1.11 -5.72
CA VAL A 58 -17.91 1.24 -4.59
C VAL A 58 -19.05 2.19 -4.93
N GLU A 59 -18.75 3.37 -5.49
CA GLU A 59 -19.75 4.36 -5.88
C GLU A 59 -20.69 3.86 -6.99
N ALA A 60 -20.15 3.21 -8.02
CA ALA A 60 -20.93 2.73 -9.16
C ALA A 60 -21.81 1.52 -8.82
N THR A 61 -21.35 0.63 -7.94
CA THR A 61 -22.07 -0.61 -7.63
C THR A 61 -22.95 -0.51 -6.39
N GLY A 62 -22.59 0.35 -5.42
CA GLY A 62 -23.24 0.44 -4.12
C GLY A 62 -23.20 -0.85 -3.29
N ARG A 63 -22.42 -1.86 -3.71
CA ARG A 63 -22.38 -3.19 -3.07
C ARG A 63 -21.62 -3.20 -1.75
N TRP A 64 -20.71 -2.25 -1.58
CA TRP A 64 -19.90 -2.11 -0.37
C TRP A 64 -20.18 -0.76 0.27
N THR A 65 -20.11 -0.72 1.60
CA THR A 65 -20.29 0.50 2.39
C THR A 65 -19.10 1.44 2.31
N SER A 66 -17.91 0.93 2.02
CA SER A 66 -16.70 1.73 1.81
C SER A 66 -15.64 0.96 1.02
N THR A 67 -14.65 1.70 0.51
CA THR A 67 -13.45 1.17 -0.15
C THR A 67 -12.71 0.15 0.70
N GLU A 68 -12.72 0.31 2.03
CA GLU A 68 -12.09 -0.62 2.96
C GLU A 68 -12.78 -1.99 3.00
N HIS A 69 -14.12 -2.02 2.89
CA HIS A 69 -14.86 -3.28 2.82
C HIS A 69 -14.60 -4.01 1.51
N LEU A 70 -14.61 -3.28 0.38
CA LEU A 70 -14.25 -3.83 -0.92
C LEU A 70 -12.81 -4.39 -0.90
N ARG A 71 -11.85 -3.63 -0.38
CA ARG A 71 -10.45 -4.05 -0.26
C ARG A 71 -10.30 -5.31 0.58
N ARG A 72 -11.03 -5.40 1.71
CA ARG A 72 -11.04 -6.57 2.57
C ARG A 72 -11.49 -7.82 1.81
N ASP A 73 -12.60 -7.71 1.08
CA ASP A 73 -13.16 -8.83 0.32
C ASP A 73 -12.26 -9.23 -0.86
N ILE A 74 -11.63 -8.27 -1.55
CA ILE A 74 -10.62 -8.55 -2.59
C ILE A 74 -9.45 -9.35 -2.02
N LEU A 75 -8.88 -8.92 -0.88
CA LEU A 75 -7.76 -9.63 -0.27
C LEU A 75 -8.14 -11.06 0.14
N ILE A 76 -9.36 -11.24 0.66
CA ILE A 76 -9.88 -12.58 0.99
C ILE A 76 -10.06 -13.42 -0.28
N ALA A 77 -10.63 -12.86 -1.35
CA ALA A 77 -10.83 -13.54 -2.63
C ALA A 77 -9.51 -13.97 -3.29
N LEU A 78 -8.45 -13.17 -3.11
CA LEU A 78 -7.10 -13.45 -3.61
C LEU A 78 -6.27 -14.34 -2.66
N ASN A 79 -6.88 -14.94 -1.63
CA ASN A 79 -6.20 -15.77 -0.63
C ASN A 79 -5.04 -15.08 0.10
N ARG A 80 -5.14 -13.75 0.30
CA ARG A 80 -4.17 -12.93 1.02
C ARG A 80 -4.67 -12.63 2.44
N TYR A 81 -4.85 -13.68 3.23
CA TYR A 81 -5.34 -13.62 4.60
C TYR A 81 -4.70 -14.71 5.46
N ASP A 82 -4.71 -14.49 6.78
CA ASP A 82 -4.38 -15.50 7.77
C ASP A 82 -5.66 -15.95 8.49
N ASP A 83 -5.73 -17.24 8.84
CA ASP A 83 -6.81 -17.74 9.68
C ASP A 83 -6.51 -17.42 11.15
N HIS A 84 -7.44 -16.71 11.78
CA HIS A 84 -7.39 -16.43 13.21
C HIS A 84 -8.49 -17.20 13.92
N VAL A 85 -8.06 -18.11 14.79
CA VAL A 85 -8.96 -18.83 15.69
C VAL A 85 -9.15 -18.00 16.95
N SER A 86 -10.38 -17.57 17.19
CA SER A 86 -10.74 -16.89 18.44
C SER A 86 -10.57 -17.86 19.60
N ALA A 87 -9.64 -17.57 20.51
CA ALA A 87 -9.43 -18.38 21.71
C ALA A 87 -10.65 -18.39 22.67
N LEU A 88 -11.56 -17.42 22.51
CA LEU A 88 -12.75 -17.27 23.35
C LEU A 88 -13.98 -17.97 22.78
N THR A 89 -14.14 -17.98 21.45
CA THR A 89 -15.34 -18.53 20.79
C THR A 89 -15.07 -19.79 19.98
N GLY A 90 -13.80 -20.11 19.70
CA GLY A 90 -13.40 -21.20 18.81
C GLY A 90 -13.68 -20.93 17.33
N GLU A 91 -14.23 -19.77 16.99
CA GLU A 91 -14.56 -19.42 15.61
C GLU A 91 -13.32 -19.07 14.81
N VAL A 92 -13.29 -19.54 13.57
CA VAL A 92 -12.23 -19.22 12.60
C VAL A 92 -12.67 -17.99 11.82
N THR A 93 -11.88 -16.92 11.93
CA THR A 93 -12.08 -15.66 11.21
C THR A 93 -10.90 -15.41 10.27
N LYS A 94 -11.18 -14.97 9.05
CA LYS A 94 -10.14 -14.61 8.09
C LYS A 94 -9.67 -13.18 8.35
N ILE A 95 -8.40 -13.00 8.67
CA ILE A 95 -7.77 -11.69 8.85
C ILE A 95 -6.98 -11.36 7.58
N PRO A 96 -7.42 -10.40 6.77
CA PRO A 96 -6.69 -10.02 5.56
C PRO A 96 -5.36 -9.39 5.91
N HIS A 97 -4.35 -9.65 5.06
CA HIS A 97 -3.02 -9.08 5.23
C HIS A 97 -3.06 -7.54 5.17
N SER A 98 -2.21 -6.90 5.96
CA SER A 98 -2.10 -5.44 5.97
C SER A 98 -1.41 -4.92 4.72
N MET A 99 -2.10 -4.06 3.97
CA MET A 99 -1.54 -3.33 2.83
C MET A 99 -0.84 -2.02 3.23
N ALA A 100 -0.40 -1.89 4.49
CA ALA A 100 0.28 -0.67 4.92
C ALA A 100 1.46 -0.35 3.98
N TYR A 101 1.60 0.93 3.64
CA TYR A 101 2.58 1.41 2.66
C TYR A 101 4.02 0.96 2.98
N ALA A 102 4.32 0.75 4.27
CA ALA A 102 5.61 0.30 4.78
C ALA A 102 5.79 -1.22 4.87
N SER A 103 4.81 -2.07 4.54
CA SER A 103 4.91 -3.53 4.79
C SER A 103 4.99 -4.40 3.55
N MET A 104 4.85 -3.86 2.34
CA MET A 104 4.82 -4.65 1.10
C MET A 104 5.85 -4.15 0.06
N PRO A 105 6.60 -5.03 -0.63
CA PRO A 105 7.47 -4.63 -1.73
C PRO A 105 6.70 -4.13 -2.95
N LYS A 106 7.36 -3.36 -3.82
CA LYS A 106 6.76 -2.84 -5.07
C LYS A 106 6.22 -3.96 -5.96
N ALA A 107 7.00 -5.02 -6.17
CA ALA A 107 6.63 -6.13 -7.06
C ALA A 107 5.37 -6.85 -6.58
N GLU A 108 5.24 -7.05 -5.27
CA GLU A 108 4.06 -7.67 -4.68
C GLU A 108 2.82 -6.80 -4.86
N PHE A 109 2.97 -5.47 -4.76
CA PHE A 109 1.87 -4.54 -5.04
C PHE A 109 1.46 -4.53 -6.53
N GLU A 110 2.42 -4.59 -7.46
CA GLU A 110 2.12 -4.67 -8.90
C GLU A 110 1.35 -5.97 -9.24
N GLN A 111 1.71 -7.08 -8.59
CA GLN A 111 0.99 -8.33 -8.73
C GLN A 111 -0.43 -8.21 -8.15
N LEU A 112 -0.58 -7.69 -6.93
CA LEU A 112 -1.88 -7.47 -6.30
C LEU A 112 -2.78 -6.57 -7.17
N TYR A 113 -2.21 -5.50 -7.75
CA TYR A 113 -2.92 -4.61 -8.65
C TYR A 113 -3.49 -5.39 -9.84
N THR A 114 -2.65 -6.17 -10.51
CA THR A 114 -3.03 -6.96 -11.70
C THR A 114 -4.12 -7.98 -11.35
N GLU A 115 -3.95 -8.72 -10.25
CA GLU A 115 -4.92 -9.69 -9.75
C GLU A 115 -6.26 -9.04 -9.38
N THR A 116 -6.21 -7.86 -8.76
CA THR A 116 -7.41 -7.09 -8.40
C THR A 116 -8.19 -6.64 -9.64
N MET A 117 -7.50 -6.11 -10.65
CA MET A 117 -8.16 -5.65 -11.88
C MET A 117 -8.82 -6.82 -12.61
N ALA A 118 -8.15 -7.98 -12.70
CA ALA A 118 -8.72 -9.18 -13.29
C ALA A 118 -9.98 -9.65 -12.55
N LEU A 119 -9.91 -9.75 -11.22
CA LEU A 119 -11.04 -10.15 -10.37
C LEU A 119 -12.24 -9.20 -10.54
N LEU A 120 -12.00 -7.90 -10.53
CA LEU A 120 -13.06 -6.90 -10.69
C LEU A 120 -13.63 -6.90 -12.11
N THR A 121 -12.80 -7.13 -13.14
CA THR A 121 -13.26 -7.25 -14.53
C THR A 121 -14.21 -8.43 -14.69
N GLU A 122 -13.87 -9.57 -14.10
CA GLU A 122 -14.73 -10.77 -14.09
C GLU A 122 -16.04 -10.50 -13.32
N ALA A 123 -15.95 -9.85 -12.15
CA ALA A 123 -17.11 -9.61 -11.29
C ALA A 123 -18.08 -8.53 -11.83
N LEU A 124 -17.57 -7.54 -12.57
CA LEU A 124 -18.34 -6.41 -13.11
C LEU A 124 -18.72 -6.61 -14.58
N GLY A 125 -18.04 -7.50 -15.31
CA GLY A 125 -18.20 -7.68 -16.75
C GLY A 125 -17.67 -6.50 -17.58
N ALA A 126 -16.94 -5.57 -16.96
CA ALA A 126 -16.36 -4.39 -17.57
C ALA A 126 -15.01 -4.07 -16.91
N ASP A 127 -14.10 -3.46 -17.67
CA ASP A 127 -12.80 -3.06 -17.15
C ASP A 127 -12.98 -1.95 -16.08
N PRO A 128 -12.56 -2.18 -14.82
CA PRO A 128 -12.67 -1.20 -13.74
C PRO A 128 -11.87 0.07 -14.03
N GLU A 129 -10.81 -0.01 -14.85
CA GLU A 129 -10.05 1.17 -15.25
C GLU A 129 -10.86 2.09 -16.18
N MET A 130 -11.85 1.57 -16.90
CA MET A 130 -12.76 2.41 -17.69
C MET A 130 -13.73 3.23 -16.82
N LEU A 131 -13.90 2.86 -15.55
CA LEU A 131 -14.69 3.62 -14.58
C LEU A 131 -13.92 4.83 -14.02
N THR A 132 -12.62 4.93 -14.28
CA THR A 132 -11.84 6.14 -13.97
C THR A 132 -11.88 7.10 -15.16
N GLU A 133 -12.87 8.00 -15.20
CA GLU A 133 -12.81 9.16 -16.09
C GLU A 133 -11.58 10.02 -15.72
N GLN A 134 -10.63 10.10 -16.65
CA GLN A 134 -9.60 11.14 -16.82
C GLN A 134 -9.09 11.82 -15.53
N ALA A 135 -8.09 11.21 -14.88
CA ALA A 135 -7.08 11.98 -14.16
C ALA A 135 -5.81 12.03 -15.02
N ALA A 136 -5.84 12.90 -16.04
CA ALA A 136 -4.68 13.28 -16.83
C ALA A 136 -3.71 14.15 -16.01
#